data_AF-A0A920A6F5-F1
#
_entry.id   AF-A0A920A6F5-F1
#
_cell.length_a   1.000
_cell.length_b   1.000
_cell.length_c   1.000
_cell.angle_alpha   90.00
_cell.angle_beta   90.00
_cell.angle_gamma   90.00
#
_symmetry.space_group_name_H-M   'P 1'
#
loop_
_entity.id
_entity.type
_entity.pdbx_description
1 polymer ?
#
loop_
_entity_poly.entity_id
_entity_poly.type
_entity_poly.pdbx_seq_one_letter_code
_entity_poly.pdbx_strand_id
1 'polypeptide(L)'
;MNKLFPDVADNNYMGAKSAYYFFILWMLLNTWRSFVHFTAEDAGLNSIANLIIFEGTPDPNQVIYLFGSLWGEVQVLLCLVSWVILVKYRSLLSFMYLIWLLEWVLRITLISSWHGLDDSYRTAPTPGAVYAPYIAGLLAVFFALSLKKIK
;
A
#
# COMPACT_ATOMS: atom_id res chain seq x y z
N MET A 1 -4.56 13.83 24.58
CA MET A 1 -5.09 12.83 23.64
C MET A 1 -3.95 12.32 22.78
N ASN A 2 -3.65 11.03 22.91
CA ASN A 2 -2.77 10.32 21.98
C ASN A 2 -3.49 10.25 20.63
N LYS A 3 -2.82 10.66 19.54
CA LYS A 3 -3.43 10.64 18.19
C LYS A 3 -3.11 9.37 17.44
N LEU A 4 -2.01 8.71 17.80
CA LEU A 4 -1.65 7.44 17.20
C LEU A 4 -2.57 6.33 17.71
N PHE A 5 -2.88 6.35 19.00
CA PHE A 5 -3.80 5.41 19.65
C PHE A 5 -4.80 6.23 20.48
N PRO A 6 -5.87 6.78 19.86
CA PRO A 6 -6.87 7.56 20.58
C PRO A 6 -7.69 6.68 21.51
N ASP A 7 -8.09 7.25 22.65
CA ASP A 7 -8.91 6.55 23.65
C ASP A 7 -10.34 6.28 23.14
N VAL A 8 -10.81 7.08 22.18
CA VAL A 8 -12.14 6.97 21.56
C VAL A 8 -11.98 6.99 20.05
N ALA A 9 -12.56 5.99 19.37
CA ALA A 9 -12.67 5.96 17.92
C ALA A 9 -13.93 6.75 17.49
N ASP A 10 -13.76 8.05 17.24
CA ASP A 10 -14.80 8.95 16.75
C ASP A 10 -14.43 9.58 15.38
N ASN A 11 -15.29 10.47 14.89
CA ASN A 11 -15.07 11.16 13.62
C ASN A 11 -14.31 12.51 13.76
N ASN A 12 -13.70 12.78 14.92
CA ASN A 12 -13.02 14.05 15.20
C ASN A 12 -11.52 13.96 14.88
N TYR A 13 -11.15 14.41 13.67
CA TYR A 13 -9.75 14.45 13.26
C TYR A 13 -9.02 15.71 13.75
N MET A 14 -7.93 15.53 14.49
CA MET A 14 -7.14 16.62 15.07
C MET A 14 -5.76 16.84 14.41
N GLY A 15 -5.48 16.15 13.31
CA GLY A 15 -4.22 16.27 12.56
C GLY A 15 -4.28 17.35 11.47
N ALA A 16 -3.19 17.49 10.70
CA ALA A 16 -3.17 18.46 9.62
C ALA A 16 -4.17 18.15 8.50
N LYS A 17 -4.90 19.18 8.02
CA LYS A 17 -5.83 19.06 6.88
C LYS A 17 -5.14 18.52 5.62
N SER A 18 -3.88 18.91 5.38
CA SER A 18 -3.09 18.38 4.26
C SER A 18 -2.91 16.87 4.35
N ALA A 19 -2.67 16.33 5.55
CA ALA A 19 -2.60 14.88 5.76
C ALA A 19 -3.97 14.21 5.58
N TYR A 20 -5.08 14.86 5.89
CA TYR A 20 -6.40 14.29 5.56
C TYR A 20 -6.58 14.16 4.03
N TYR A 21 -6.33 15.22 3.27
CA TYR A 21 -6.50 15.21 1.81
C TYR A 21 -5.50 14.31 1.08
N PHE A 22 -4.24 14.29 1.53
CA PHE A 22 -3.26 13.33 1.00
C PHE A 22 -3.74 11.89 1.21
N PHE A 23 -4.29 11.57 2.38
CA PHE A 23 -4.78 10.21 2.65
C PHE A 23 -5.93 9.83 1.70
N ILE A 24 -6.79 10.78 1.31
CA ILE A 24 -7.83 10.53 0.28
C ILE A 24 -7.19 10.16 -1.06
N LEU A 25 -6.23 10.95 -1.54
CA LEU A 25 -5.54 10.67 -2.82
C LEU A 25 -4.79 9.34 -2.77
N TRP A 26 -4.12 9.08 -1.64
CA TRP A 26 -3.45 7.83 -1.34
C TRP A 26 -4.43 6.65 -1.42
N MET A 27 -5.60 6.77 -0.81
CA MET A 27 -6.62 5.74 -0.82
C MET A 27 -7.21 5.49 -2.21
N LEU A 28 -7.43 6.52 -3.02
CA LEU A 28 -7.89 6.36 -4.41
C LEU A 28 -6.89 5.54 -5.23
N LEU A 29 -5.60 5.91 -5.19
CA LEU A 29 -4.55 5.21 -5.91
C LEU A 29 -4.40 3.75 -5.45
N ASN A 30 -4.37 3.52 -4.13
CA ASN A 30 -4.22 2.16 -3.60
C ASN A 30 -5.44 1.32 -3.91
N THR A 31 -6.65 1.87 -3.84
CA THR A 31 -7.86 1.12 -4.19
C THR A 31 -7.79 0.64 -5.65
N TRP A 32 -7.45 1.52 -6.59
CA TRP A 32 -7.27 1.15 -8.00
C TRP A 32 -6.24 0.03 -8.16
N ARG A 33 -5.03 0.20 -7.62
CA ARG A 33 -3.95 -0.79 -7.75
C ARG A 33 -4.31 -2.12 -7.09
N SER A 34 -4.98 -2.11 -5.95
CA SER A 34 -5.41 -3.34 -5.26
C SER A 34 -6.38 -4.15 -6.11
N PHE A 35 -7.33 -3.48 -6.78
CA PHE A 35 -8.25 -4.16 -7.70
C PHE A 35 -7.52 -4.72 -8.92
N VAL A 36 -6.52 -4.02 -9.46
CA VAL A 36 -5.68 -4.57 -10.53
C VAL A 36 -5.00 -5.88 -10.08
N HIS A 37 -4.35 -5.88 -8.91
CA HIS A 37 -3.74 -7.10 -8.39
C HIS A 37 -4.75 -8.23 -8.14
N PHE A 38 -5.96 -7.89 -7.68
CA PHE A 38 -6.98 -8.88 -7.36
C PHE A 38 -7.69 -9.47 -8.58
N THR A 39 -7.83 -8.71 -9.67
CA THR A 39 -8.76 -9.06 -10.77
C THR A 39 -8.13 -9.17 -12.15
N ALA A 40 -6.92 -8.64 -12.37
CA ALA A 40 -6.23 -8.82 -13.64
C ALA A 40 -5.79 -10.27 -13.84
N GLU A 41 -5.81 -10.76 -15.08
CA GLU A 41 -5.47 -12.16 -15.42
C GLU A 41 -4.06 -12.57 -14.94
N ASP A 42 -3.10 -11.64 -14.99
CA ASP A 42 -1.72 -11.82 -14.54
C ASP A 42 -1.45 -11.21 -13.16
N ALA A 43 -2.50 -10.79 -12.44
CA ALA A 43 -2.44 -10.00 -11.20
C ALA A 43 -1.56 -8.71 -11.33
N GLY A 44 -1.40 -8.18 -12.54
CA GLY A 44 -0.53 -7.03 -12.84
C GLY A 44 0.98 -7.33 -12.76
N LEU A 45 1.36 -8.60 -12.64
CA LEU A 45 2.76 -8.99 -12.42
C LEU A 45 3.60 -8.91 -13.70
N ASN A 46 3.04 -9.26 -14.86
CA ASN A 46 3.76 -9.13 -16.12
C ASN A 46 3.48 -7.78 -16.77
N SER A 47 2.20 -7.42 -16.92
CA SER A 47 1.70 -6.25 -17.64
C SER A 47 2.06 -4.91 -17.02
N ILE A 48 2.30 -4.85 -15.70
CA ILE A 48 2.63 -3.61 -14.98
C ILE A 48 3.95 -3.73 -14.24
N ALA A 49 4.16 -4.84 -13.52
CA ALA A 49 5.38 -5.03 -12.74
C ALA A 49 6.58 -5.51 -13.59
N ASN A 50 6.38 -5.76 -14.88
CA ASN A 50 7.41 -6.15 -15.84
C ASN A 50 8.13 -7.46 -15.46
N LEU A 51 7.49 -8.37 -14.72
CA LEU A 51 8.05 -9.71 -14.51
C LEU A 51 8.04 -10.47 -15.83
N ILE A 52 9.05 -11.32 -16.05
CA ILE A 52 9.06 -12.24 -17.20
C ILE A 52 7.93 -13.27 -17.09
N ILE A 53 7.52 -13.81 -18.24
CA ILE A 53 6.67 -15.00 -18.28
C ILE A 53 7.58 -16.22 -18.15
N PHE A 54 7.30 -17.07 -17.17
CA PHE A 54 8.10 -18.27 -16.94
C PHE A 54 7.63 -19.41 -17.85
N GLU A 55 8.55 -20.14 -18.46
CA GLU A 55 8.21 -21.36 -19.19
C GLU A 55 8.27 -22.59 -18.28
N GLY A 56 7.33 -23.54 -18.45
CA GLY A 56 7.30 -24.77 -17.67
C GLY A 56 6.05 -25.61 -17.91
N THR A 57 6.06 -26.86 -17.44
CA THR A 57 4.89 -27.75 -17.44
C THR A 57 4.81 -28.48 -16.10
N PRO A 58 3.76 -28.27 -15.28
CA PRO A 58 2.63 -27.34 -15.51
C PRO A 58 3.08 -25.87 -15.58
N ASP A 59 2.22 -25.00 -16.11
CA ASP A 59 2.50 -23.56 -16.25
C ASP A 59 2.76 -22.93 -14.86
N PRO A 60 4.00 -22.49 -14.56
CA PRO A 60 4.35 -21.92 -13.27
C PRO A 60 3.65 -20.58 -12.99
N ASN A 61 3.25 -19.85 -14.03
CA ASN A 61 2.64 -18.53 -13.86
C ASN A 61 1.27 -18.62 -13.18
N GLN A 62 0.54 -19.72 -13.33
CA GLN A 62 -0.73 -19.92 -12.62
C GLN A 62 -0.58 -19.82 -11.10
N VAL A 63 0.50 -20.39 -10.55
CA VAL A 63 0.79 -20.33 -9.11
C VAL A 63 1.22 -18.92 -8.72
N ILE A 64 2.03 -18.26 -9.55
CA ILE A 64 2.49 -16.88 -9.30
C ILE A 64 1.31 -15.90 -9.29
N TYR A 65 0.38 -16.02 -10.25
CA TYR A 65 -0.80 -15.19 -10.35
C TYR A 65 -1.79 -15.47 -9.22
N LEU A 66 -1.92 -16.72 -8.74
CA LEU A 66 -2.69 -17.03 -7.54
C LEU A 66 -2.19 -16.21 -6.34
N PHE A 67 -0.88 -16.20 -6.07
CA PHE A 67 -0.34 -15.40 -4.97
C PHE A 67 -0.43 -13.89 -5.22
N GLY A 68 -0.28 -13.44 -6.47
CA GLY A 68 -0.54 -12.05 -6.85
C GLY A 68 -1.98 -11.62 -6.56
N SER A 69 -2.95 -12.48 -6.86
CA SER A 69 -4.37 -12.26 -6.60
C SER A 69 -4.70 -12.29 -5.11
N LEU A 70 -4.16 -13.24 -4.35
CA LEU A 70 -4.30 -13.28 -2.88
C LEU A 70 -3.72 -12.03 -2.22
N TRP A 71 -2.59 -11.54 -2.74
CA TRP A 71 -2.02 -10.27 -2.29
C TRP A 71 -2.96 -9.10 -2.59
N GLY A 72 -3.50 -9.02 -3.82
CA GLY A 72 -4.49 -8.02 -4.21
C GLY A 72 -5.76 -8.05 -3.35
N GLU A 73 -6.28 -9.24 -3.05
CA GLU A 73 -7.44 -9.47 -2.18
C GLU A 73 -7.24 -8.81 -0.81
N VAL A 74 -6.14 -9.12 -0.13
CA VAL A 74 -5.81 -8.54 1.18
C VAL A 74 -5.65 -7.03 1.08
N GLN A 75 -5.07 -6.52 -0.01
CA GLN A 75 -4.99 -5.07 -0.23
C GLN A 75 -6.36 -4.41 -0.39
N VAL A 76 -7.31 -5.06 -1.09
CA VAL A 76 -8.69 -4.56 -1.22
C VAL A 76 -9.37 -4.49 0.14
N LEU A 77 -9.22 -5.52 0.98
CA LEU A 77 -9.76 -5.54 2.34
C LEU A 77 -9.14 -4.45 3.23
N LEU A 78 -7.82 -4.25 3.16
CA LEU A 78 -7.14 -3.15 3.86
C LEU A 78 -7.63 -1.78 3.38
N CYS A 79 -7.90 -1.64 2.08
CA CYS A 79 -8.47 -0.43 1.53
C CYS A 79 -9.89 -0.18 2.04
N LEU A 80 -10.73 -1.21 2.11
CA LEU A 80 -12.08 -1.13 2.67
C LEU A 80 -12.04 -0.62 4.11
N VAL A 81 -11.19 -1.21 4.97
CA VAL A 81 -11.01 -0.76 6.36
C VAL A 81 -10.53 0.70 6.41
N SER A 82 -9.56 1.07 5.58
CA SER A 82 -9.03 2.43 5.51
C SER A 82 -10.10 3.44 5.07
N TRP A 83 -10.99 3.09 4.14
CA TRP A 83 -12.11 3.93 3.72
C TRP A 83 -13.15 4.11 4.84
N VAL A 84 -13.48 3.04 5.56
CA VAL A 84 -14.38 3.12 6.73
C VAL A 84 -13.81 4.08 7.77
N ILE A 85 -12.51 3.96 8.09
CA ILE A 85 -11.81 4.88 9.00
C ILE A 85 -11.86 6.32 8.49
N LEU A 86 -11.57 6.55 7.20
CA LEU A 86 -11.59 7.87 6.60
C LEU A 86 -12.98 8.55 6.64
N VAL A 87 -14.05 7.77 6.51
CA VAL A 87 -15.42 8.32 6.47
C VAL A 87 -16.04 8.44 7.87
N LYS A 88 -15.80 7.48 8.77
CA LYS A 88 -16.53 7.34 10.04
C LYS A 88 -15.67 7.51 11.29
N TYR A 89 -14.39 7.14 11.25
CA TYR A 89 -13.53 7.05 12.44
C TYR A 89 -12.23 7.83 12.27
N ARG A 90 -12.32 9.07 11.80
CA ARG A 90 -11.14 9.85 11.39
C ARG A 90 -10.13 10.11 12.51
N SER A 91 -10.51 9.97 13.77
CA SER A 91 -9.57 9.94 14.90
C SER A 91 -8.48 8.86 14.75
N LEU A 92 -8.75 7.76 14.04
CA LEU A 92 -7.81 6.66 13.77
C LEU A 92 -6.93 6.88 12.52
N LEU A 93 -7.01 8.03 11.84
CA LEU A 93 -6.24 8.25 10.61
C LEU A 93 -4.73 8.17 10.81
N SER A 94 -4.20 8.66 11.93
CA SER A 94 -2.77 8.57 12.23
C SER A 94 -2.32 7.12 12.44
N PHE A 95 -3.17 6.28 13.05
CA PHE A 95 -2.92 4.84 13.11
C PHE A 95 -2.89 4.24 11.71
N MET A 96 -3.82 4.64 10.85
CA MET A 96 -3.88 4.12 9.49
C MET A 96 -2.64 4.51 8.68
N TYR A 97 -2.15 5.73 8.84
CA TYR A 97 -0.85 6.16 8.29
C TYR A 97 0.31 5.27 8.74
N LEU A 98 0.36 4.88 10.02
CA LEU A 98 1.41 4.00 10.53
C LEU A 98 1.38 2.65 9.80
N ILE A 99 0.21 2.04 9.63
CA ILE A 99 0.09 0.75 8.93
C ILE A 99 0.55 0.85 7.48
N TRP A 100 0.11 1.89 6.75
CA TRP A 100 0.56 2.11 5.36
C TRP A 100 2.05 2.41 5.29
N LEU A 101 2.59 3.22 6.20
CA LEU A 101 4.03 3.49 6.27
C LEU A 101 4.83 2.21 6.52
N LEU A 102 4.38 1.37 7.47
CA LEU A 102 5.02 0.09 7.75
C LEU A 102 5.01 -0.83 6.53
N GLU A 103 3.88 -0.94 5.82
CA GLU A 103 3.80 -1.76 4.61
C GLU A 103 4.86 -1.36 3.56
N TRP A 104 5.01 -0.06 3.29
CA TRP A 104 6.00 0.43 2.32
C TRP A 104 7.44 0.35 2.84
N VAL A 105 7.67 0.59 4.13
CA VAL A 105 9.02 0.46 4.73
C VAL A 105 9.47 -1.00 4.73
N LEU A 106 8.60 -1.93 5.13
CA LEU A 106 8.91 -3.36 5.13
C LEU A 106 9.14 -3.87 3.70
N ARG A 107 8.40 -3.36 2.72
CA ARG A 107 8.61 -3.64 1.29
C ARG A 107 10.03 -3.29 0.83
N ILE A 108 10.49 -2.07 1.09
CA ILE A 108 11.81 -1.60 0.61
C ILE A 108 12.98 -2.15 1.44
N THR A 109 12.73 -2.64 2.65
CA THR A 109 13.75 -3.17 3.56
C THR A 109 13.75 -4.68 3.58
N LEU A 110 12.91 -5.29 4.43
CA LEU A 110 12.93 -6.73 4.70
C LEU A 110 12.56 -7.56 3.47
N ILE A 111 11.49 -7.20 2.77
CA ILE A 111 11.04 -7.97 1.60
C ILE A 111 12.07 -7.86 0.47
N SER A 112 12.56 -6.65 0.17
CA SER A 112 13.63 -6.46 -0.82
C SER A 112 14.90 -7.23 -0.45
N SER A 113 15.26 -7.29 0.83
CA SER A 113 16.47 -7.99 1.28
C SER A 113 16.33 -9.52 1.28
N TRP A 114 15.15 -10.07 1.59
CA TRP A 114 14.96 -11.51 1.74
C TRP A 114 14.45 -12.18 0.47
N HIS A 115 13.66 -11.45 -0.32
CA HIS A 115 12.92 -11.96 -1.48
C HIS A 115 13.01 -11.00 -2.67
N GLY A 116 14.00 -10.11 -2.70
CA GLY A 116 14.23 -9.21 -3.82
C GLY A 116 14.60 -9.98 -5.09
N LEU A 117 13.90 -9.67 -6.18
CA LEU A 117 14.22 -10.19 -7.51
C LEU A 117 15.27 -9.29 -8.18
N ASP A 118 16.27 -9.91 -8.79
CA ASP A 118 17.23 -9.24 -9.67
C ASP A 118 16.63 -8.98 -11.07
N ASP A 119 17.42 -8.37 -11.95
CA ASP A 119 16.98 -7.96 -13.28
C ASP A 119 16.73 -9.13 -14.24
N SER A 120 17.23 -10.34 -13.95
CA SER A 120 16.95 -11.53 -14.79
C SER A 120 15.48 -11.93 -14.76
N TYR A 121 14.74 -11.51 -13.74
CA TYR A 121 13.31 -11.75 -13.59
C TYR A 121 12.44 -10.64 -14.19
N ARG A 122 13.04 -9.63 -14.84
CA ARG A 122 12.31 -8.43 -15.31
C ARG A 122 12.62 -8.08 -16.77
N THR A 123 11.61 -7.61 -17.49
CA THR A 123 11.75 -7.05 -18.85
C THR A 123 12.05 -5.54 -18.84
N ALA A 124 11.72 -4.86 -17.74
CA ALA A 124 11.96 -3.43 -17.52
C ALA A 124 11.86 -3.11 -16.01
N PRO A 125 12.29 -1.93 -15.54
CA PRO A 125 12.15 -1.56 -14.13
C PRO A 125 10.68 -1.60 -13.66
N THR A 126 10.42 -2.26 -12.51
CA THR A 126 9.09 -2.32 -11.90
C THR A 126 8.72 -0.96 -11.30
N PRO A 127 7.69 -0.24 -11.79
CA PRO A 127 7.36 1.10 -11.30
C PRO A 127 7.11 1.13 -9.78
N GLY A 128 6.37 0.14 -9.27
CA GLY A 128 6.07 0.01 -7.85
C GLY A 128 7.29 -0.22 -6.95
N ALA A 129 8.41 -0.72 -7.49
CA ALA A 129 9.67 -0.86 -6.75
C ALA A 129 10.51 0.42 -6.85
N VAL A 130 10.61 1.01 -8.05
CA VAL A 130 11.37 2.25 -8.30
C VAL A 130 10.83 3.41 -7.46
N TYR A 131 9.50 3.56 -7.39
CA TYR A 131 8.89 4.67 -6.66
C TYR A 131 8.71 4.41 -5.16
N ALA A 132 8.97 3.19 -4.68
CA ALA A 132 8.67 2.82 -3.29
C ALA A 132 9.39 3.67 -2.23
N PRO A 133 10.68 4.03 -2.37
CA PRO A 133 11.35 4.90 -1.39
C PRO A 133 10.70 6.29 -1.30
N TYR A 134 10.28 6.85 -2.43
CA TYR A 134 9.62 8.16 -2.48
C TYR A 134 8.24 8.13 -1.84
N ILE A 135 7.48 7.05 -2.09
CA ILE A 135 6.18 6.83 -1.45
C ILE A 135 6.33 6.66 0.06
N ALA A 136 7.31 5.87 0.52
CA ALA A 136 7.59 5.72 1.95
C ALA A 136 7.98 7.07 2.59
N GLY A 137 8.79 7.88 1.92
CA GLY A 137 9.15 9.22 2.36
C GLY A 137 7.93 10.16 2.46
N LEU A 138 7.06 10.16 1.44
CA LEU A 138 5.81 10.94 1.46
C LEU A 138 4.89 10.48 2.59
N LEU A 139 4.71 9.17 2.77
CA LEU A 139 3.92 8.62 3.88
C LEU A 139 4.50 9.02 5.24
N ALA A 140 5.83 9.02 5.40
CA ALA A 140 6.47 9.46 6.65
C ALA A 140 6.20 10.94 6.95
N VAL A 141 6.30 11.81 5.92
CA VAL A 141 5.98 13.24 6.06
C VAL A 141 4.51 13.44 6.46
N PHE A 142 3.58 12.79 5.77
CA PHE A 142 2.16 12.96 6.06
C PHE A 142 1.72 12.27 7.35
N PHE A 143 2.37 11.18 7.74
CA PHE A 143 2.23 10.57 9.06
C PHE A 143 2.62 11.57 10.15
N ALA A 144 3.79 12.21 10.04
CA ALA A 144 4.21 13.24 11.00
C ALA A 144 3.22 14.43 11.05
N LEU A 145 2.71 14.86 9.90
CA LEU A 145 1.67 15.90 9.82
C LEU A 145 0.34 15.48 10.44
N SER A 146 -0.03 14.19 10.35
CA SER A 146 -1.22 13.65 11.00
C SER A 146 -1.09 13.70 12.54
N LEU A 147 0.13 13.54 13.07
CA LEU A 147 0.42 13.61 14.49
C LEU A 147 0.59 15.06 15.01
N LYS A 148 0.82 16.05 14.15
CA LYS A 148 1.01 17.45 14.55
C LYS A 148 -0.27 18.03 15.14
N LYS A 149 -0.18 18.74 16.28
CA LYS A 149 -1.33 19.45 16.86
C LYS A 149 -1.48 20.77 16.14
N ILE A 150 -2.55 20.93 15.39
CA ILE A 150 -2.95 22.24 14.90
C ILE A 150 -3.82 22.86 16.00
N LYS A 151 -3.39 24.04 16.48
CA LYS A 151 -4.18 24.84 17.43
C LYS A 151 -5.40 25.41 16.73
#